data_AF-A0A4R6YIL6-F1
#
_entry.id   AF-A0A4R6YIL6-F1
#
_cell.length_a   1.000
_cell.length_b   1.000
_cell.length_c   1.000
_cell.angle_alpha   90.00
_cell.angle_beta   90.00
_cell.angle_gamma   90.00
#
_symmetry.space_group_name_H-M   'P 1'
#
loop_
_entity.id
_entity.type
_entity.pdbx_description
1 polymer ?
#
loop_
_entity_poly.entity_id
_entity_poly.type
_entity_poly.pdbx_seq_one_letter_code
_entity_poly.pdbx_strand_id
1 'polypeptide(L)'
;MFPLSNWTELDIWQYILQENIPIVPLYFAKRRPVVQRDGMLILKDDERMTLLPGEQVQERLVRFRTLGCYPLTGAIESGADTLEAIVGEMLTARTSERQGRLIDRDESGSMEKKKREGYF
;
A
#
# COMPACT_ATOMS: atom_id res chain seq x y z
N MET A 1 -18.50 -14.31 7.63
CA MET A 1 -19.31 -13.31 6.89
C MET A 1 -18.39 -12.16 6.51
N PHE A 2 -18.36 -11.72 5.25
CA PHE A 2 -17.53 -10.61 4.76
C PHE A 2 -18.43 -9.46 4.29
N PRO A 3 -18.76 -8.48 5.15
CA PRO A 3 -19.82 -7.51 4.87
C PRO A 3 -19.52 -6.53 3.74
N LEU A 4 -18.24 -6.32 3.42
CA LEU A 4 -17.77 -5.38 2.39
C LEU A 4 -17.30 -6.09 1.12
N SER A 5 -17.64 -7.37 0.91
CA SER A 5 -17.10 -8.18 -0.19
C SER A 5 -17.44 -7.65 -1.58
N ASN A 6 -18.54 -6.90 -1.72
CA ASN A 6 -19.00 -6.34 -2.99
C ASN A 6 -18.55 -4.87 -3.19
N TRP A 7 -17.81 -4.31 -2.23
CA TRP A 7 -17.33 -2.93 -2.30
C TRP A 7 -15.99 -2.89 -3.03
N THR A 8 -15.84 -1.89 -3.89
CA THR A 8 -14.55 -1.51 -4.49
C THR A 8 -13.77 -0.59 -3.54
N GLU A 9 -12.49 -0.39 -3.81
CA GLU A 9 -11.68 0.58 -3.05
C GLU A 9 -12.25 2.01 -3.17
N LEU A 10 -12.81 2.37 -4.33
CA LEU A 10 -13.45 3.66 -4.53
C LEU A 10 -14.67 3.81 -3.61
N ASP A 11 -15.50 2.77 -3.47
CA ASP A 11 -16.67 2.79 -2.58
C ASP A 11 -16.25 3.02 -1.13
N ILE A 12 -15.16 2.39 -0.69
CA ILE A 12 -14.60 2.58 0.65
C ILE A 12 -14.17 4.04 0.86
N TRP A 13 -13.40 4.61 -0.06
CA TRP A 13 -12.93 5.99 0.07
C TRP A 13 -14.06 7.03 0.00
N GLN A 14 -15.04 6.81 -0.87
CA GLN A 14 -16.22 7.68 -0.95
C GLN A 14 -17.04 7.63 0.34
N TYR A 15 -17.20 6.46 0.95
CA TYR A 15 -17.92 6.31 2.20
C TYR A 15 -17.18 6.99 3.37
N ILE A 16 -15.86 6.82 3.47
CA ILE A 16 -15.04 7.52 4.47
C ILE A 16 -15.21 9.03 4.34
N LEU A 17 -15.28 9.55 3.11
CA LEU A 17 -15.49 10.98 2.84
C LEU A 17 -16.89 11.45 3.23
N GLN A 18 -17.93 10.72 2.83
CA GLN A 18 -19.33 11.06 3.11
C GLN A 18 -19.63 11.04 4.62
N GLU A 19 -19.11 10.05 5.33
CA GLU A 19 -19.34 9.87 6.77
C GLU A 19 -18.31 10.60 7.64
N ASN A 20 -17.35 11.32 7.03
CA ASN A 20 -16.27 12.03 7.71
C ASN A 20 -15.51 11.16 8.73
N ILE A 21 -15.17 9.93 8.31
CA ILE A 21 -14.50 8.95 9.18
C ILE A 21 -13.01 9.32 9.28
N PRO A 22 -12.45 9.48 10.49
CA PRO A 22 -11.03 9.74 10.65
C PRO A 22 -10.19 8.53 10.22
N ILE A 23 -9.12 8.77 9.47
CA ILE A 23 -8.20 7.73 9.00
C ILE A 23 -6.77 7.96 9.46
N VAL A 24 -5.95 6.90 9.37
CA VAL A 24 -4.54 6.94 9.75
C VAL A 24 -3.75 7.89 8.83
N PRO A 25 -2.87 8.77 9.36
CA PRO A 25 -2.14 9.74 8.56
C PRO A 25 -1.22 9.19 7.45
N LEU A 26 -0.89 7.89 7.50
CA LEU A 26 -0.08 7.22 6.48
C LEU A 26 -0.84 7.06 5.15
N TYR A 27 -2.17 7.12 5.16
CA TYR A 27 -2.96 7.11 3.92
C TYR A 27 -2.83 8.40 3.12
N PHE A 28 -2.42 9.51 3.75
CA PHE A 28 -2.18 10.78 3.09
C PHE A 28 -0.73 10.93 2.64
N ALA A 29 -0.55 11.53 1.46
CA ALA A 29 0.74 11.88 0.90
C ALA A 29 1.50 12.85 1.81
N LYS A 30 2.75 12.53 2.11
CA LYS A 30 3.72 13.42 2.77
C LYS A 30 5.11 13.12 2.25
N ARG A 31 6.00 14.11 2.34
CA ARG A 31 7.44 13.86 2.14
C ARG A 31 7.93 12.96 3.26
N ARG A 32 8.47 11.81 2.87
CA ARG A 32 8.96 10.80 3.79
C ARG A 32 10.31 10.25 3.32
N PRO A 33 11.21 9.91 4.24
CA PRO A 33 12.44 9.21 3.93
C PRO A 33 12.10 7.77 3.50
N VAL A 34 12.38 7.43 2.25
CA VAL A 34 12.15 6.08 1.72
C VAL A 34 13.42 5.50 1.14
N VAL A 35 13.49 4.17 1.13
CA VAL A 35 14.55 3.41 0.47
C VAL A 35 13.91 2.58 -0.62
N GLN A 36 14.52 2.56 -1.79
CA GLN A 36 14.08 1.69 -2.89
C GLN A 36 14.74 0.33 -2.74
N ARG A 37 13.94 -0.69 -2.39
CA ARG A 37 14.38 -2.09 -2.24
C ARG A 37 13.46 -2.99 -3.03
N ASP A 38 14.02 -3.80 -3.93
CA ASP A 38 13.28 -4.70 -4.81
C ASP A 38 12.14 -4.02 -5.59
N GLY A 39 12.29 -2.73 -5.93
CA GLY A 39 11.27 -1.95 -6.63
C GLY A 39 10.13 -1.42 -5.75
N MET A 40 10.21 -1.59 -4.43
CA MET A 40 9.29 -0.99 -3.47
C MET A 40 9.92 0.21 -2.77
N LEU A 41 9.09 1.21 -2.45
CA LEU A 41 9.49 2.32 -1.59
C LEU A 41 9.18 1.93 -0.15
N ILE A 42 10.20 1.64 0.63
CA ILE A 42 10.07 1.27 2.04
C ILE A 42 10.34 2.52 2.88
N LEU A 43 9.42 2.86 3.78
CA LEU A 43 9.61 3.96 4.72
C LEU A 43 10.74 3.63 5.70
N LYS A 44 11.65 4.60 5.87
CA LYS A 44 12.75 4.55 6.83
C LYS A 44 12.48 5.57 7.93
N ASP A 45 11.57 5.24 8.86
CA ASP A 45 11.17 6.13 9.95
C ASP A 45 11.85 5.82 11.28
N ASP A 46 12.55 4.70 11.41
CA ASP A 46 13.31 4.33 12.61
C ASP A 46 14.59 3.52 12.33
N GLU A 47 15.35 3.23 13.38
CA GLU A 47 16.64 2.52 13.31
C GLU A 47 16.53 1.00 13.07
N ARG A 48 15.34 0.39 13.18
CA ARG A 48 15.17 -1.07 13.05
C ARG A 48 15.46 -1.55 11.62
N MET A 49 15.23 -0.68 10.63
CA MET A 49 15.56 -0.97 9.24
C MET A 49 17.02 -0.61 8.97
N THR A 50 17.83 -1.62 8.68
CA THR A 50 19.20 -1.45 8.18
C THR A 50 19.21 -1.34 6.66
N LEU A 51 20.11 -0.50 6.15
CA LEU A 51 20.34 -0.34 4.71
C LEU A 51 21.20 -1.50 4.19
N LEU A 52 20.86 -2.03 3.03
CA LEU A 52 21.72 -2.94 2.29
C LEU A 52 22.82 -2.15 1.55
N PRO A 53 23.94 -2.80 1.17
CA PRO A 53 25.00 -2.14 0.42
C PRO A 53 24.46 -1.46 -0.85
N GLY A 54 24.71 -0.15 -1.00
CA GLY A 54 24.29 0.66 -2.15
C GLY A 54 22.90 1.29 -2.02
N GLU A 55 22.12 0.97 -0.99
CA GLU A 55 20.85 1.64 -0.74
C GLU A 55 21.05 3.06 -0.23
N GLN A 56 20.23 3.98 -0.74
CA GLN A 56 20.22 5.37 -0.33
C GLN A 56 18.81 5.77 0.10
N VAL A 57 18.75 6.50 1.22
CA VAL A 57 17.51 7.13 1.67
C VAL A 57 17.22 8.33 0.77
N GLN A 58 15.98 8.43 0.31
CA GLN A 58 15.51 9.49 -0.56
C GLN A 58 14.23 10.08 0.01
N GLU A 59 14.13 11.40 0.04
CA GLU A 59 12.88 12.09 0.38
C GLU A 59 11.93 12.04 -0.81
N ARG A 60 10.82 11.31 -0.68
CA ARG A 60 9.79 11.22 -1.72
C ARG A 60 8.41 11.57 -1.17
N LEU A 61 7.57 12.14 -2.03
CA LEU A 61 6.17 12.40 -1.72
C LEU A 61 5.38 11.11 -1.92
N VAL A 62 5.05 10.44 -0.82
CA VAL A 62 4.48 9.09 -0.86
C VAL A 62 3.30 8.94 0.08
N ARG A 63 2.42 7.98 -0.21
CA ARG A 63 1.34 7.52 0.70
C ARG A 63 1.28 5.99 0.72
N PHE A 64 0.47 5.45 1.62
CA PHE A 64 0.22 4.02 1.73
C PHE A 64 -1.22 3.69 1.34
N ARG A 65 -1.41 2.67 0.49
CA ARG A 65 -2.75 2.16 0.12
C ARG A 65 -3.19 0.97 0.96
N THR A 66 -2.22 0.26 1.55
CA THR A 66 -2.45 -0.80 2.53
C THR A 66 -1.48 -0.62 3.66
N LEU A 67 -1.86 -0.93 4.89
CA LEU A 67 -0.98 -0.91 6.06
C LEU A 67 -0.87 -2.33 6.62
N GLY A 68 0.35 -2.84 6.69
CA GLY A 68 0.67 -4.12 7.30
C GLY A 68 1.80 -3.97 8.32
N CYS A 69 2.61 -5.02 8.48
CA CYS A 69 3.78 -4.94 9.35
C CYS A 69 4.89 -4.09 8.70
N TYR A 70 5.57 -3.31 9.52
CA TYR A 70 6.84 -2.69 9.13
C TYR A 70 7.96 -3.74 9.11
N PRO A 71 8.91 -3.72 8.15
CA PRO A 71 9.04 -2.81 7.01
C PRO A 71 8.43 -3.34 5.70
N LEU A 72 7.46 -4.27 5.77
CA LEU A 72 6.92 -5.01 4.62
C LEU A 72 5.76 -4.29 3.89
N THR A 73 5.53 -3.03 4.21
CA THR A 73 4.48 -2.23 3.58
C THR A 73 5.13 -1.27 2.59
N GLY A 74 4.87 -1.46 1.29
CA GLY A 74 5.35 -0.57 0.24
C GLY A 74 4.53 0.71 0.15
N ALA A 75 5.22 1.85 0.20
CA ALA A 75 4.63 3.14 -0.14
C ALA A 75 4.53 3.31 -1.66
N ILE A 76 3.62 4.17 -2.09
CA ILE A 76 3.47 4.59 -3.49
C ILE A 76 3.71 6.09 -3.60
N GLU A 77 4.26 6.52 -4.74
CA GLU A 77 4.31 7.94 -5.06
C GLU A 77 2.89 8.47 -5.30
N SER A 78 2.56 9.58 -4.66
CA SER A 78 1.23 10.18 -4.75
C SER A 78 1.29 11.61 -4.23
N GLY A 79 0.50 12.49 -4.84
CA GLY A 79 0.27 13.85 -4.37
C GLY A 79 -0.95 14.00 -3.45
N ALA A 80 -1.67 12.91 -3.16
CA ALA A 80 -2.95 12.95 -2.47
C ALA A 80 -2.81 13.13 -0.95
N ASP A 81 -2.73 14.38 -0.49
CA ASP A 81 -2.56 14.77 0.91
C ASP A 81 -3.87 15.00 1.68
N THR A 82 -5.00 14.94 0.98
CA THR A 82 -6.36 15.09 1.50
C THR A 82 -7.25 13.93 1.05
N LEU A 83 -8.40 13.75 1.69
CA LEU A 83 -9.32 12.65 1.37
C LEU A 83 -9.95 12.83 -0.01
N GLU A 84 -10.29 14.07 -0.37
CA GLU A 84 -10.77 14.47 -1.69
C GLU A 84 -9.71 14.19 -2.77
N ALA A 85 -8.45 14.47 -2.48
CA ALA A 85 -7.35 14.15 -3.40
C ALA A 85 -7.15 12.64 -3.57
N ILE A 86 -7.34 11.84 -2.50
CA ILE A 86 -7.29 10.37 -2.59
C ILE A 86 -8.42 9.86 -3.49
N VAL A 87 -9.66 10.32 -3.27
CA VAL A 87 -10.81 9.94 -4.12
C VAL A 87 -10.58 10.36 -5.57
N GLY A 88 -10.09 11.57 -5.81
CA GLY A 88 -9.75 12.07 -7.14
C GLY A 88 -8.65 11.24 -7.83
N GLU A 89 -7.61 10.87 -7.10
CA GLU A 89 -6.57 9.97 -7.60
C GLU A 89 -7.17 8.61 -7.99
N MET A 90 -8.06 8.04 -7.16
CA MET A 90 -8.70 6.75 -7.44
C MET A 90 -9.61 6.76 -8.67
N LEU A 91 -10.27 7.88 -8.98
CA LEU A 91 -11.08 8.03 -10.18
C LEU A 91 -10.24 8.07 -11.48
N THR A 92 -8.98 8.47 -11.38
CA THR A 92 -8.06 8.59 -12.52
C THR A 92 -7.07 7.42 -12.62
N ALA A 93 -6.80 6.75 -11.49
CA ALA A 93 -5.85 5.66 -11.39
C ALA A 93 -6.39 4.38 -12.06
N ARG A 94 -5.59 3.81 -12.95
CA ARG A 94 -5.86 2.51 -13.60
C ARG A 94 -5.28 1.31 -12.84
N THR A 95 -4.73 1.52 -11.65
CA THR A 95 -3.91 0.53 -10.91
C THR A 95 -4.57 0.11 -9.58
N SER A 96 -4.70 -1.20 -9.37
CA SER A 96 -5.38 -1.79 -8.19
C SER A 96 -4.61 -1.60 -6.87
N GLU A 97 -5.31 -1.69 -5.74
CA GLU A 97 -4.79 -1.49 -4.37
C GLU A 97 -3.60 -2.38 -3.97
N ARG A 98 -3.44 -3.54 -4.61
CA ARG A 98 -2.50 -4.60 -4.17
C ARG A 98 -1.07 -4.46 -4.69
N GLN A 99 -0.78 -3.47 -5.53
CA GLN A 99 0.49 -3.35 -6.23
C GLN A 99 1.73 -3.17 -5.32
N GLY A 100 1.55 -2.83 -4.04
CA GLY A 100 2.63 -2.61 -3.05
C GLY A 100 3.00 -3.81 -2.16
N ARG A 101 2.46 -5.02 -2.41
CA ARG A 101 2.77 -6.22 -1.61
C ARG A 101 3.88 -7.05 -2.26
N LEU A 102 4.99 -7.24 -1.54
CA LEU A 102 6.14 -8.08 -1.97
C LEU A 102 5.74 -9.55 -2.23
N ILE A 103 4.58 -9.97 -1.71
CA ILE A 103 4.02 -11.32 -1.85
C ILE A 103 3.39 -11.55 -3.24
N ASP A 104 3.02 -10.51 -3.99
CA ASP A 104 2.38 -10.66 -5.31
C ASP A 104 3.40 -10.84 -6.46
N ARG A 105 4.70 -10.94 -6.16
CA ARG A 105 5.71 -11.32 -7.16
C ARG A 105 5.85 -12.83 -7.37
N ASP A 106 5.18 -13.65 -6.57
CA ASP A 106 5.12 -15.09 -6.81
C ASP A 106 3.69 -15.61 -7.00
N GLU A 107 3.51 -16.16 -8.20
CA GLU A 107 2.55 -17.19 -8.56
C GLU A 107 1.05 -16.82 -8.62
N SER A 108 0.62 -16.50 -9.85
CA SER A 108 -0.71 -16.84 -10.40
C SER A 108 -1.00 -18.36 -10.44
N GLY A 109 -0.49 -19.12 -9.46
CA GLY A 109 -0.57 -20.57 -9.34
C GLY A 109 -0.32 -21.12 -7.92
N SER A 110 0.04 -20.30 -6.92
CA SER A 110 0.48 -20.81 -5.60
C SER A 110 -0.64 -21.49 -4.81
N MET A 111 -1.86 -20.95 -4.92
CA MET A 111 -2.97 -21.38 -4.07
C MET A 111 -3.59 -22.70 -4.56
N GLU A 112 -3.63 -22.95 -5.87
CA GLU A 112 -4.08 -24.24 -6.43
C GLU A 112 -3.05 -25.35 -6.22
N LYS A 113 -1.75 -25.02 -6.31
CA LYS A 113 -0.65 -25.99 -6.07
C LYS A 113 -0.63 -26.45 -4.62
N LYS A 114 -0.78 -25.53 -3.65
CA LYS A 114 -0.82 -25.85 -2.21
C LYS A 114 -2.02 -26.70 -1.80
N LYS A 115 -3.15 -26.63 -2.53
CA LYS A 115 -4.28 -27.55 -2.37
C LYS A 115 -3.98 -28.96 -2.91
N ARG A 116 -3.22 -29.08 -4.00
CA ARG A 116 -2.78 -30.38 -4.53
C ARG A 116 -1.72 -31.07 -3.68
N GLU A 117 -0.92 -30.29 -2.94
CA GLU A 117 0.15 -30.80 -2.09
C GLU A 117 -0.31 -31.20 -0.66
N GLY A 118 -1.62 -31.18 -0.39
CA GLY A 118 -2.19 -31.75 0.84
C GLY A 118 -1.96 -30.94 2.11
N TYR A 119 -1.65 -29.64 1.97
CA TYR A 119 -1.54 -28.72 3.10
C TYR A 119 -2.91 -28.19 3.59
N PHE A 120 -4.00 -28.68 3.00
CA PHE A 120 -5.40 -28.57 3.45
C PHE A 120 -6.12 -29.89 3.20
#